data_AF-A0A7X8FAG5-F1
#
_entry.id   AF-A0A7X8FAG5-F1
#
_cell.length_a   1.000
_cell.length_b   1.000
_cell.length_c   1.000
_cell.angle_alpha   90.00
_cell.angle_beta   90.00
_cell.angle_gamma   90.00
#
_symmetry.space_group_name_H-M   'P 1'
#
loop_
_entity.id
_entity.type
_entity.pdbx_description
1 polymer ?
#
loop_
_entity_poly.entity_id
_entity_poly.type
_entity_poly.pdbx_seq_one_letter_code
_entity_poly.pdbx_strand_id
1 'polypeptide(L)'
;MDDPFHTGLIGTRLSAITTDRGLLSDKQAALNPNLAAIFIEEFTKEKLQAGDHIAVGITGSNPAVNLALYAAISAMELQPSIITAVSSASYGANREDFTWLDIEAILKKHKLIDFGTSYASFGGKEDLAIGLSDNGIQRLSEAMVRNSTPMLVGATLEENVSLREGAYRELIPKGKRYRLFVNIGGGLANVGSEPNAKLIPEGINKKLAEKPFEKEGIMMVMARQNVPVLHIRRIQRWAKKYDVASTQEMIPIPGQGPAFSKRKHNVTVATIALAVLLAAIIIVIIFDRHDRRFMANIVDPDEEL
;
A
#
# COMPACT_ATOMS: atom_id res chain seq x y z
N MET A 1 -20.41 -2.81 16.14
CA MET A 1 -19.11 -3.35 16.60
C MET A 1 -18.04 -2.87 15.64
N ASP A 2 -16.94 -2.30 16.14
CA ASP A 2 -15.92 -1.68 15.28
C ASP A 2 -15.11 -2.74 14.48
N ASP A 3 -14.88 -3.90 15.09
CA ASP A 3 -14.22 -5.08 14.47
C ASP A 3 -15.23 -6.22 14.25
N PRO A 4 -16.07 -6.16 13.20
CA PRO A 4 -17.15 -7.14 12.99
C PRO A 4 -16.65 -8.57 12.76
N PHE A 5 -15.38 -8.74 12.38
CA PHE A 5 -14.77 -10.04 12.10
C PHE A 5 -13.82 -10.52 13.20
N HIS A 6 -13.77 -9.81 14.34
CA HIS A 6 -12.93 -10.16 15.49
C HIS A 6 -11.45 -10.42 15.11
N THR A 7 -10.93 -9.64 14.16
CA THR A 7 -9.57 -9.79 13.66
C THR A 7 -8.49 -9.42 14.69
N GLY A 8 -8.84 -8.57 15.66
CA GLY A 8 -7.88 -7.94 16.57
C GLY A 8 -7.07 -6.82 15.93
N LEU A 9 -7.28 -6.51 14.64
CA LEU A 9 -6.54 -5.49 13.88
C LEU A 9 -7.26 -4.13 13.86
N ILE A 10 -8.46 -4.03 14.42
CA ILE A 10 -9.18 -2.77 14.57
C ILE A 10 -9.13 -2.33 16.04
N GLY A 11 -8.46 -1.21 16.28
CA GLY A 11 -8.32 -0.63 17.61
C GLY A 11 -9.57 0.14 18.06
N THR A 12 -9.39 0.96 19.08
CA THR A 12 -10.45 1.80 19.64
C THR A 12 -10.55 3.14 18.90
N ARG A 13 -11.66 3.85 19.04
CA ARG A 13 -11.80 5.20 18.49
C ARG A 13 -10.78 6.19 19.08
N LEU A 14 -10.51 6.07 20.38
CA LEU A 14 -9.61 6.93 21.15
C LEU A 14 -8.95 6.12 22.26
N SER A 15 -7.69 6.45 22.54
CA SER A 15 -6.85 5.90 23.61
C SER A 15 -5.78 6.94 23.99
N ALA A 16 -4.98 6.65 25.02
CA ALA A 16 -3.89 7.54 25.43
C ALA A 16 -2.79 7.69 24.37
N ILE A 17 -2.70 6.78 23.40
CA ILE A 17 -1.67 6.78 22.34
C ILE A 17 -2.22 7.15 20.95
N THR A 18 -3.44 7.70 20.90
CA THR A 18 -4.07 8.12 19.65
C THR A 18 -3.64 9.53 19.27
N THR A 19 -2.95 9.69 18.14
CA THR A 19 -2.43 11.01 17.68
C THR A 19 -3.22 11.62 16.54
N ASP A 20 -3.93 10.80 15.77
CA ASP A 20 -4.60 11.22 14.54
C ASP A 20 -6.03 10.69 14.45
N ARG A 21 -6.87 11.41 13.73
CA ARG A 21 -8.21 10.91 13.36
C ARG A 21 -8.07 9.87 12.25
N GLY A 22 -8.69 8.71 12.47
CA GLY A 22 -8.86 7.66 11.48
C GLY A 22 -10.34 7.43 11.14
N LEU A 23 -10.63 7.06 9.89
CA LEU A 23 -11.96 6.60 9.50
C LEU A 23 -12.08 5.10 9.74
N LEU A 24 -13.10 4.68 10.48
CA LEU A 24 -13.36 3.26 10.75
C LEU A 24 -13.53 2.47 9.44
N SER A 25 -14.25 3.04 8.48
CA SER A 25 -14.48 2.44 7.16
C SER A 25 -13.18 2.13 6.43
N ASP A 26 -12.19 3.02 6.53
CA ASP A 26 -10.88 2.83 5.90
C ASP A 26 -10.10 1.70 6.57
N LYS A 27 -10.22 1.55 7.90
CA LYS A 27 -9.56 0.48 8.65
C LYS A 27 -10.18 -0.88 8.35
N GLN A 28 -11.52 -0.95 8.34
CA GLN A 28 -12.25 -2.17 8.00
C GLN A 28 -11.94 -2.63 6.57
N ALA A 29 -11.96 -1.70 5.61
CA ALA A 29 -11.65 -2.05 4.23
C ALA A 29 -10.15 -2.35 4.00
N ALA A 30 -9.27 -2.04 4.96
CA ALA A 30 -7.87 -2.46 4.96
C ALA A 30 -7.66 -3.89 5.50
N LEU A 31 -8.69 -4.55 6.06
CA LEU A 31 -8.63 -5.96 6.48
C LEU A 31 -8.56 -6.94 5.30
N ASN A 32 -8.55 -6.45 4.05
CA ASN A 32 -8.45 -7.29 2.87
C ASN A 32 -7.03 -7.90 2.74
N PRO A 33 -6.87 -9.23 2.90
CA PRO A 33 -5.55 -9.88 2.84
C PRO A 33 -4.91 -9.77 1.45
N ASN A 34 -5.70 -9.56 0.40
CA ASN A 34 -5.21 -9.44 -0.97
C ASN A 34 -4.42 -8.15 -1.22
N LEU A 35 -4.37 -7.21 -0.26
CA LEU A 35 -3.44 -6.08 -0.30
C LEU A 35 -1.97 -6.54 -0.41
N ALA A 36 -1.63 -7.73 0.10
CA ALA A 36 -0.30 -8.29 -0.02
C ALA A 36 0.12 -8.51 -1.49
N ALA A 37 -0.83 -8.88 -2.36
CA ALA A 37 -0.56 -9.05 -3.79
C ALA A 37 -0.18 -7.74 -4.47
N ILE A 38 -0.72 -6.60 -4.00
CA ILE A 38 -0.37 -5.29 -4.53
C ILE A 38 1.09 -4.95 -4.18
N PHE A 39 1.54 -5.26 -2.96
CA PHE A 39 2.95 -5.09 -2.59
C PHE A 39 3.86 -5.95 -3.49
N ILE A 40 3.51 -7.21 -3.71
CA ILE A 40 4.27 -8.11 -4.60
C ILE A 40 4.33 -7.54 -6.02
N GLU A 41 3.23 -7.02 -6.56
CA GLU A 41 3.17 -6.40 -7.87
C GLU A 41 4.06 -5.13 -7.96
N GLU A 42 4.03 -4.26 -6.96
CA GLU A 42 4.90 -3.07 -6.89
C GLU A 42 6.39 -3.46 -6.78
N PHE A 43 6.72 -4.45 -5.95
CA PHE A 43 8.08 -4.97 -5.79
C PHE A 43 8.58 -5.64 -7.08
N THR A 44 7.72 -6.38 -7.77
CA THR A 44 8.04 -7.03 -9.04
C THR A 44 8.28 -5.99 -10.15
N LYS A 45 7.50 -4.91 -10.21
CA LYS A 45 7.73 -3.78 -11.13
C LYS A 45 9.08 -3.10 -10.90
N GLU A 46 9.49 -3.00 -9.63
CA GLU A 46 10.82 -2.50 -9.24
C GLU A 46 11.93 -3.56 -9.36
N LYS A 47 11.60 -4.77 -9.83
CA LYS A 47 12.53 -5.87 -10.06
C LYS A 47 13.31 -6.23 -8.79
N LEU A 48 12.65 -6.21 -7.64
CA LEU A 48 13.22 -6.73 -6.41
C LEU A 48 13.38 -8.24 -6.55
N GLN A 49 14.46 -8.77 -5.99
CA GLN A 49 14.78 -10.20 -5.99
C GLN A 49 14.95 -10.69 -4.55
N ALA A 50 14.86 -12.00 -4.33
CA ALA A 50 15.18 -12.60 -3.05
C ALA A 50 16.55 -12.13 -2.53
N GLY A 51 16.63 -11.77 -1.25
CA GLY A 51 17.82 -11.21 -0.62
C GLY A 51 18.05 -9.71 -0.85
N ASP A 52 17.24 -9.01 -1.64
CA ASP A 52 17.33 -7.56 -1.77
C ASP A 52 16.99 -6.86 -0.44
N HIS A 53 17.80 -5.87 -0.07
CA HIS A 53 17.58 -5.07 1.14
C HIS A 53 16.59 -3.94 0.88
N ILE A 54 15.60 -3.78 1.76
CA ILE A 54 14.63 -2.68 1.74
C ILE A 54 14.62 -1.94 3.07
N ALA A 55 14.43 -0.62 3.01
CA ALA A 55 14.21 0.20 4.20
C ALA A 55 12.72 0.44 4.37
N VAL A 56 12.19 0.33 5.59
CA VAL A 56 10.74 0.31 5.85
C VAL A 56 10.41 1.23 7.01
N GLY A 57 9.66 2.30 6.73
CA GLY A 57 9.09 3.20 7.72
C GLY A 57 7.58 3.01 7.84
N ILE A 58 7.10 2.54 8.99
CA ILE A 58 5.65 2.32 9.20
C ILE A 58 5.14 3.02 10.46
N THR A 59 3.83 3.14 10.58
CA THR A 59 3.16 3.62 11.80
C THR A 59 2.22 2.56 12.36
N GLY A 60 1.84 2.70 13.63
CA GLY A 60 0.79 1.89 14.25
C GLY A 60 -0.60 2.08 13.63
N SER A 61 -0.79 3.10 12.78
CA SER A 61 -2.10 3.51 12.28
C SER A 61 -2.80 2.47 11.38
N ASN A 62 -2.08 1.57 10.72
CA ASN A 62 -2.68 0.64 9.75
C ASN A 62 -2.13 -0.80 9.93
N PRO A 63 -2.45 -1.49 11.03
CA PRO A 63 -1.88 -2.81 11.33
C PRO A 63 -2.17 -3.87 10.26
N ALA A 64 -3.38 -3.87 9.67
CA ALA A 64 -3.72 -4.80 8.59
C ALA A 64 -2.86 -4.61 7.32
N VAL A 65 -2.47 -3.37 7.02
CA VAL A 65 -1.64 -3.02 5.86
C VAL A 65 -0.17 -3.34 6.15
N ASN A 66 0.28 -3.11 7.38
CA ASN A 66 1.60 -3.54 7.83
C ASN A 66 1.73 -5.06 7.73
N LEU A 67 0.70 -5.82 8.12
CA LEU A 67 0.66 -7.28 7.99
C LEU A 67 0.71 -7.72 6.52
N ALA A 68 -0.04 -7.04 5.63
CA ALA A 68 0.01 -7.29 4.19
C ALA A 68 1.41 -7.05 3.59
N LEU A 69 2.09 -5.98 4.03
CA LEU A 69 3.48 -5.73 3.67
C LEU A 69 4.40 -6.85 4.15
N TYR A 70 4.26 -7.29 5.40
CA TYR A 70 5.12 -8.33 5.98
C TYR A 70 4.93 -9.68 5.27
N ALA A 71 3.70 -10.01 4.89
CA ALA A 71 3.40 -11.18 4.06
C ALA A 71 4.11 -11.09 2.70
N ALA A 72 4.09 -9.93 2.04
CA ALA A 72 4.77 -9.73 0.76
C ALA A 72 6.31 -9.79 0.89
N ILE A 73 6.89 -9.20 1.94
CA ILE A 73 8.32 -9.27 2.25
C ILE A 73 8.74 -10.74 2.44
N SER A 74 7.97 -11.50 3.23
CA SER A 74 8.25 -12.92 3.49
C SER A 74 8.16 -13.74 2.21
N ALA A 75 7.09 -13.56 1.41
CA ALA A 75 6.87 -14.29 0.18
C ALA A 75 7.93 -14.01 -0.90
N MET A 76 8.55 -12.83 -0.87
CA MET A 76 9.62 -12.45 -1.81
C MET A 76 11.03 -12.57 -1.21
N GLU A 77 11.16 -13.11 0.00
CA GLU A 77 12.44 -13.33 0.71
C GLU A 77 13.32 -12.06 0.79
N LEU A 78 12.68 -10.90 0.95
CA LEU A 78 13.38 -9.62 1.05
C LEU A 78 13.99 -9.43 2.45
N GLN A 79 14.99 -8.57 2.55
CA GLN A 79 15.71 -8.28 3.80
C GLN A 79 15.34 -6.88 4.32
N PRO A 80 14.34 -6.75 5.22
CA PRO A 80 13.86 -5.45 5.65
C PRO A 80 14.66 -4.88 6.84
N SER A 81 14.95 -3.59 6.77
CA SER A 81 15.32 -2.77 7.93
C SER A 81 14.10 -1.94 8.31
N ILE A 82 13.53 -2.16 9.50
CA ILE A 82 12.22 -1.60 9.85
C ILE A 82 12.33 -0.60 10.99
N ILE A 83 11.76 0.60 10.80
CA ILE A 83 11.57 1.60 11.85
C ILE A 83 10.08 1.92 12.00
N THR A 84 9.56 1.79 13.21
CA THR A 84 8.13 1.93 13.52
C THR A 84 7.86 3.18 14.36
N ALA A 85 6.96 4.05 13.92
CA ALA A 85 6.33 5.05 14.76
C ALA A 85 5.18 4.40 15.55
N VAL A 86 5.31 4.33 16.88
CA VAL A 86 4.46 3.47 17.74
C VAL A 86 3.05 4.01 17.93
N SER A 87 2.90 5.33 18.02
CA SER A 87 1.56 5.94 18.07
C SER A 87 0.72 5.61 16.84
N SER A 88 -0.58 5.78 17.00
CA SER A 88 -1.55 5.33 16.00
C SER A 88 -2.67 6.35 15.82
N ALA A 89 -3.27 6.34 14.63
CA ALA A 89 -4.57 6.96 14.40
C ALA A 89 -5.69 6.17 15.10
N SER A 90 -6.88 6.78 15.21
CA SER A 90 -8.11 6.08 15.61
C SER A 90 -8.28 4.77 14.83
N TYR A 91 -8.69 3.73 15.54
CA TYR A 91 -8.96 2.39 15.02
C TYR A 91 -7.72 1.65 14.44
N GLY A 92 -6.50 2.19 14.56
CA GLY A 92 -5.27 1.46 14.27
C GLY A 92 -4.81 0.59 15.45
N ALA A 93 -3.52 0.31 15.57
CA ALA A 93 -2.93 -0.41 16.72
C ALA A 93 -2.75 0.55 17.91
N ASN A 94 -3.86 1.13 18.38
CA ASN A 94 -3.87 2.19 19.39
C ASN A 94 -4.26 1.70 20.79
N ARG A 95 -4.31 0.40 21.06
CA ARG A 95 -4.47 -0.13 22.41
C ARG A 95 -3.11 -0.08 23.11
N GLU A 96 -3.03 0.53 24.28
CA GLU A 96 -1.77 0.84 24.97
C GLU A 96 -0.97 -0.43 25.37
N ASP A 97 -1.69 -1.50 25.64
CA ASP A 97 -1.18 -2.84 25.95
C ASP A 97 -1.02 -3.74 24.71
N PHE A 98 -1.42 -3.25 23.53
CA PHE A 98 -1.44 -4.02 22.28
C PHE A 98 -1.19 -3.13 21.05
N THR A 99 0.03 -2.60 20.99
CA THR A 99 0.56 -1.78 19.89
C THR A 99 1.02 -2.62 18.70
N TRP A 100 1.46 -1.98 17.61
CA TRP A 100 2.06 -2.73 16.48
C TRP A 100 3.28 -3.55 16.89
N LEU A 101 4.09 -3.06 17.84
CA LEU A 101 5.24 -3.80 18.35
C LEU A 101 4.82 -5.11 19.03
N ASP A 102 3.72 -5.08 19.78
CA ASP A 102 3.17 -6.27 20.43
C ASP A 102 2.61 -7.28 19.40
N ILE A 103 1.92 -6.79 18.36
CA ILE A 103 1.44 -7.62 17.25
C ILE A 103 2.62 -8.31 16.56
N GLU A 104 3.68 -7.56 16.26
CA GLU A 104 4.90 -8.09 15.65
C GLU A 104 5.58 -9.15 16.54
N ALA A 105 5.69 -8.90 17.84
CA ALA A 105 6.26 -9.85 18.79
C ALA A 105 5.49 -11.18 18.81
N ILE A 106 4.16 -11.14 18.70
CA ILE A 106 3.32 -12.35 18.57
C ILE A 106 3.61 -13.08 17.27
N LEU A 107 3.67 -12.37 16.13
CA LEU A 107 3.97 -12.99 14.83
C LEU A 107 5.34 -13.70 14.87
N LYS A 108 6.36 -13.07 15.46
CA LYS A 108 7.70 -13.66 15.65
C LYS A 108 7.66 -14.86 16.59
N LYS A 109 6.98 -14.75 17.74
CA LYS A 109 6.85 -15.85 18.72
C LYS A 109 6.24 -17.10 18.08
N HIS A 110 5.27 -16.91 17.18
CA HIS A 110 4.62 -18.00 16.45
C HIS A 110 5.33 -18.41 15.16
N LYS A 111 6.54 -17.88 14.88
CA LYS A 111 7.35 -18.17 13.69
C LYS A 111 6.63 -17.90 12.36
N LEU A 112 5.72 -16.92 12.36
CA LEU A 112 5.04 -16.46 11.14
C LEU A 112 5.90 -15.48 10.34
N ILE A 113 6.84 -14.81 11.00
CA ILE A 113 7.88 -13.96 10.43
C ILE A 113 9.18 -14.17 11.22
N ASP A 114 10.32 -13.93 10.58
CA ASP A 114 11.67 -14.01 11.16
C ASP A 114 12.37 -12.63 11.27
N PHE A 115 11.76 -11.58 10.73
CA PHE A 115 12.20 -10.19 10.84
C PHE A 115 11.24 -9.35 11.69
N GLY A 116 11.60 -8.08 11.94
CA GLY A 116 10.76 -7.14 12.68
C GLY A 116 11.38 -5.75 12.80
N THR A 117 10.73 -4.91 13.60
CA THR A 117 11.13 -3.55 13.95
C THR A 117 12.50 -3.58 14.64
N SER A 118 13.44 -2.82 14.06
CA SER A 118 14.79 -2.66 14.61
C SER A 118 14.89 -1.45 15.54
N TYR A 119 14.14 -0.39 15.23
CA TYR A 119 14.04 0.80 16.07
C TYR A 119 12.63 1.36 16.07
N ALA A 120 12.27 2.06 17.13
CA ALA A 120 10.97 2.70 17.25
C ALA A 120 11.09 4.18 17.63
N SER A 121 10.17 5.00 17.12
CA SER A 121 9.97 6.38 17.56
C SER A 121 8.55 6.55 18.11
N PHE A 122 8.29 7.67 18.78
CA PHE A 122 6.95 7.93 19.30
C PHE A 122 5.91 8.10 18.20
N GLY A 123 6.25 8.73 17.07
CA GLY A 123 5.27 9.15 16.08
C GLY A 123 4.53 10.42 16.50
N GLY A 124 3.33 10.61 15.98
CA GLY A 124 2.54 11.81 16.19
C GLY A 124 3.20 13.06 15.60
N LYS A 125 2.80 14.23 16.12
CA LYS A 125 3.29 15.51 15.62
C LYS A 125 4.77 15.70 15.96
N GLU A 126 5.51 16.18 14.96
CA GLU A 126 6.98 16.26 14.86
C GLU A 126 7.74 14.95 15.20
N ASP A 127 7.07 13.79 15.19
CA ASP A 127 7.62 12.50 15.68
C ASP A 127 7.99 12.51 17.18
N LEU A 128 7.41 13.45 17.94
CA LEU A 128 7.66 13.70 19.36
C LEU A 128 6.43 13.42 20.24
N ALA A 129 5.40 12.77 19.68
CA ALA A 129 4.10 12.57 20.34
C ALA A 129 3.44 13.87 20.87
N ILE A 130 3.73 15.02 20.24
CA ILE A 130 3.14 16.30 20.65
C ILE A 130 1.62 16.21 20.60
N GLY A 131 0.97 16.56 21.71
CA GLY A 131 -0.48 16.50 21.91
C GLY A 131 -0.97 15.28 22.69
N LEU A 132 -0.11 14.29 22.97
CA LEU A 132 -0.41 13.25 23.95
C LEU A 132 -0.20 13.76 25.38
N SER A 133 -0.89 13.13 26.33
CA SER A 133 -0.62 13.32 27.76
C SER A 133 0.68 12.63 28.17
N ASP A 134 1.22 12.99 29.33
CA ASP A 134 2.40 12.32 29.92
C ASP A 134 2.18 10.81 30.04
N ASN A 135 0.97 10.38 30.43
CA ASN A 135 0.60 8.97 30.45
C ASN A 135 0.65 8.35 29.04
N GLY A 136 0.20 9.06 28.00
CA GLY A 136 0.30 8.58 26.62
C GLY A 136 1.75 8.36 26.17
N ILE A 137 2.63 9.32 26.43
CA ILE A 137 4.06 9.21 26.14
C ILE A 137 4.68 8.05 26.93
N GLN A 138 4.35 7.92 28.22
CA GLN A 138 4.80 6.81 29.05
C GLN A 138 4.35 5.46 28.48
N ARG A 139 3.10 5.33 28.03
CA ARG A 139 2.59 4.09 27.41
C ARG A 139 3.33 3.74 26.12
N LEU A 140 3.71 4.72 25.30
CA LEU A 140 4.55 4.48 24.11
C LEU A 140 5.94 3.95 24.49
N SER A 141 6.60 4.58 25.46
CA SER A 141 7.90 4.14 25.97
C SER A 141 7.84 2.73 26.56
N GLU A 142 6.81 2.44 27.36
CA GLU A 142 6.58 1.11 27.93
C GLU A 142 6.36 0.04 26.86
N ALA A 143 5.65 0.37 25.76
CA ALA A 143 5.49 -0.55 24.63
C ALA A 143 6.82 -0.87 23.95
N MET A 144 7.70 0.12 23.75
CA MET A 144 9.04 -0.09 23.20
C MET A 144 9.91 -0.95 24.13
N VAL A 145 9.89 -0.65 25.43
CA VAL A 145 10.64 -1.41 26.45
C VAL A 145 10.15 -2.86 26.54
N ARG A 146 8.83 -3.09 26.61
CA ARG A 146 8.21 -4.42 26.69
C ARG A 146 8.57 -5.29 25.48
N ASN A 147 8.72 -4.69 24.30
CA ASN A 147 9.10 -5.37 23.06
C ASN A 147 10.61 -5.30 22.76
N SER A 148 11.43 -4.87 23.72
CA SER A 148 12.90 -4.76 23.57
C SER A 148 13.33 -4.00 22.32
N THR A 149 12.59 -2.96 21.95
CA THR A 149 12.84 -2.16 20.75
C THR A 149 13.57 -0.86 21.11
N PRO A 150 14.81 -0.65 20.63
CA PRO A 150 15.55 0.59 20.85
C PRO A 150 14.80 1.82 20.35
N MET A 151 14.90 2.92 21.11
CA MET A 151 14.17 4.16 20.84
C MET A 151 15.01 5.13 20.00
N LEU A 152 14.38 5.78 19.03
CA LEU A 152 14.92 6.94 18.30
C LEU A 152 14.09 8.16 18.69
N VAL A 153 14.63 8.95 19.62
CA VAL A 153 13.98 10.15 20.17
C VAL A 153 15.02 11.27 20.24
N GLY A 154 14.92 12.21 19.30
CA GLY A 154 15.62 13.49 19.30
C GLY A 154 14.75 14.60 19.88
N ALA A 155 15.27 15.83 19.89
CA ALA A 155 14.58 17.02 20.36
C ALA A 155 13.69 17.68 19.28
N THR A 156 13.97 17.44 17.99
CA THR A 156 13.21 17.99 16.87
C THR A 156 12.88 16.93 15.82
N LEU A 157 11.99 17.27 14.88
CA LEU A 157 11.69 16.42 13.73
C LEU A 157 12.94 16.15 12.89
N GLU A 158 13.75 17.18 12.63
CA GLU A 158 14.98 17.09 11.85
C GLU A 158 15.99 16.14 12.51
N GLU A 159 16.11 16.21 13.84
CA GLU A 159 16.94 15.29 14.60
C GLU A 159 16.43 13.84 14.50
N ASN A 160 15.11 13.63 14.63
CA ASN A 160 14.49 12.32 14.44
C ASN A 160 14.72 11.76 13.03
N VAL A 161 14.69 12.60 11.99
CA VAL A 161 15.01 12.19 10.61
C VAL A 161 16.48 11.79 10.51
N SER A 162 17.39 12.56 11.11
CA SER A 162 18.83 12.25 11.15
C SER A 162 19.12 10.94 11.89
N LEU A 163 18.48 10.71 13.04
CA LEU A 163 18.57 9.46 13.79
C LEU A 163 18.08 8.26 12.98
N ARG A 164 16.97 8.40 12.24
CA ARG A 164 16.48 7.36 11.32
C ARG A 164 17.47 7.08 10.20
N GLU A 165 18.06 8.12 9.60
CA GLU A 165 19.09 7.94 8.57
C GLU A 165 20.30 7.18 9.12
N GLY A 166 20.76 7.54 10.32
CA GLY A 166 21.81 6.83 11.05
C GLY A 166 21.47 5.36 11.27
N ALA A 167 20.28 5.08 11.78
CA ALA A 167 19.80 3.72 12.01
C ALA A 167 19.73 2.90 10.72
N TYR A 168 19.20 3.44 9.62
CA TYR A 168 19.18 2.73 8.35
C TYR A 168 20.59 2.43 7.82
N ARG A 169 21.55 3.34 8.01
CA ARG A 169 22.95 3.15 7.63
C ARG A 169 23.65 2.10 8.50
N GLU A 170 23.26 1.96 9.76
CA GLU A 170 23.76 0.91 10.67
C GLU A 170 23.19 -0.47 10.32
N LEU A 171 21.89 -0.54 10.03
CA LEU A 171 21.18 -1.79 9.78
C LEU A 171 21.54 -2.46 8.45
N ILE A 172 22.01 -1.70 7.47
CA ILE A 172 22.37 -2.26 6.17
C ILE A 172 23.78 -2.87 6.20
N PRO A 173 23.98 -4.11 5.69
CA PRO A 173 25.32 -4.69 5.62
C PRO A 173 26.29 -3.85 4.78
N LYS A 174 27.56 -3.80 5.18
CA LYS A 174 28.61 -3.09 4.46
C LYS A 174 28.67 -3.55 2.99
N GLY A 175 28.73 -2.59 2.07
CA GLY A 175 28.77 -2.85 0.63
C GLY A 175 27.42 -3.18 -0.02
N LYS A 176 26.32 -3.21 0.75
CA LYS A 176 24.95 -3.30 0.22
C LYS A 176 24.32 -1.92 0.13
N ARG A 177 23.22 -1.83 -0.62
CA ARG A 177 22.38 -0.63 -0.73
C ARG A 177 20.91 -1.02 -0.63
N TYR A 178 20.08 -0.12 -0.11
CA TYR A 178 18.63 -0.32 -0.16
C TYR A 178 18.14 -0.23 -1.60
N ARG A 179 17.32 -1.18 -2.00
CA ARG A 179 16.71 -1.27 -3.34
C ARG A 179 15.41 -0.49 -3.41
N LEU A 180 14.75 -0.30 -2.26
CA LEU A 180 13.48 0.38 -2.12
C LEU A 180 13.34 0.93 -0.70
N PHE A 181 12.71 2.09 -0.56
CA PHE A 181 12.19 2.59 0.71
C PHE A 181 10.66 2.46 0.70
N VAL A 182 10.09 1.79 1.69
CA VAL A 182 8.64 1.59 1.83
C VAL A 182 8.12 2.42 3.00
N ASN A 183 7.15 3.29 2.74
CA ASN A 183 6.43 4.04 3.77
C ASN A 183 4.97 3.63 3.84
N ILE A 184 4.49 3.27 5.04
CA ILE A 184 3.07 3.13 5.34
C ILE A 184 2.65 4.16 6.40
N GLY A 185 1.62 4.93 6.09
CA GLY A 185 1.08 5.96 6.99
C GLY A 185 1.64 7.35 6.73
N GLY A 186 1.36 8.26 7.67
CA GLY A 186 1.68 9.68 7.58
C GLY A 186 2.67 10.17 8.63
N GLY A 187 3.47 9.28 9.23
CA GLY A 187 4.41 9.66 10.28
C GLY A 187 5.38 10.75 9.81
N LEU A 188 5.44 11.87 10.53
CA LEU A 188 6.10 13.08 10.02
C LEU A 188 7.60 12.90 9.79
N ALA A 189 8.30 12.06 10.57
CA ALA A 189 9.70 11.77 10.28
C ALA A 189 9.91 10.95 9.00
N ASN A 190 8.88 10.30 8.43
CA ASN A 190 8.94 9.73 7.09
C ASN A 190 8.65 10.75 6.00
N VAL A 191 7.56 11.50 6.15
CA VAL A 191 7.03 12.37 5.08
C VAL A 191 7.56 13.81 5.12
N GLY A 192 8.15 14.24 6.23
CA GLY A 192 8.63 15.59 6.51
C GLY A 192 7.54 16.56 7.00
N SER A 193 6.34 16.50 6.43
CA SER A 193 5.24 17.38 6.81
C SER A 193 3.87 16.81 6.46
N GLU A 194 2.80 17.33 7.07
CA GLU A 194 1.43 16.97 6.69
C GLU A 194 1.08 17.32 5.23
N PRO A 195 1.48 18.49 4.67
CA PRO A 195 1.33 18.77 3.25
C PRO A 195 1.98 17.71 2.37
N ASN A 196 3.21 17.30 2.67
CA ASN A 196 3.91 16.27 1.90
C ASN A 196 3.15 14.95 1.89
N ALA A 197 2.66 14.50 3.05
CA ALA A 197 1.82 13.30 3.17
C ALA A 197 0.54 13.36 2.31
N LYS A 198 0.02 14.55 1.99
CA LYS A 198 -1.18 14.71 1.15
C LYS A 198 -0.83 14.75 -0.35
N LEU A 199 0.27 15.42 -0.68
CA LEU A 199 0.71 15.72 -2.05
C LEU A 199 1.46 14.56 -2.71
N ILE A 200 2.22 13.77 -1.95
CA ILE A 200 2.96 12.62 -2.50
C ILE A 200 1.94 11.54 -2.90
N PRO A 201 1.97 11.06 -4.15
CA PRO A 201 1.01 10.09 -4.63
C PRO A 201 1.29 8.70 -4.06
N GLU A 202 0.23 7.90 -3.96
CA GLU A 202 0.30 6.49 -3.55
C GLU A 202 1.00 5.65 -4.62
N GLY A 203 1.85 4.72 -4.21
CA GLY A 203 2.62 3.83 -5.09
C GLY A 203 4.09 4.24 -5.20
N ILE A 204 4.76 3.76 -6.25
CA ILE A 204 6.18 4.02 -6.49
C ILE A 204 6.44 5.46 -6.96
N ASN A 205 7.39 6.11 -6.28
CA ASN A 205 7.88 7.45 -6.56
C ASN A 205 9.39 7.39 -6.86
N LYS A 206 9.78 7.53 -8.13
CA LYS A 206 11.20 7.51 -8.56
C LYS A 206 11.85 8.89 -8.63
N LYS A 207 11.03 9.94 -8.74
CA LYS A 207 11.45 11.32 -8.96
C LYS A 207 11.18 12.20 -7.74
N LEU A 208 11.14 11.61 -6.56
CA LEU A 208 10.81 12.36 -5.35
C LEU A 208 11.89 13.40 -5.04
N ALA A 209 13.17 13.08 -5.28
CA ALA A 209 14.30 13.99 -5.08
C ALA A 209 14.33 15.20 -6.03
N GLU A 210 13.58 15.17 -7.14
CA GLU A 210 13.52 16.28 -8.11
C GLU A 210 12.57 17.41 -7.64
N LYS A 211 11.79 17.19 -6.58
CA LYS A 211 10.79 18.15 -6.09
C LYS A 211 11.30 18.88 -4.84
N PRO A 212 11.09 20.21 -4.74
CA PRO A 212 11.38 20.93 -3.51
C PRO A 212 10.33 20.61 -2.45
N PHE A 213 10.78 20.38 -1.22
CA PHE A 213 9.93 20.23 -0.03
C PHE A 213 10.45 21.16 1.07
N GLU A 214 9.55 21.89 1.72
CA GLU A 214 9.91 22.85 2.77
C GLU A 214 10.49 22.16 4.01
N LYS A 215 9.85 21.08 4.45
CA LYS A 215 10.35 20.15 5.45
C LYS A 215 10.50 18.77 4.83
N GLU A 216 11.62 18.12 5.09
CA GLU A 216 11.95 16.82 4.51
C GLU A 216 11.93 15.72 5.56
N GLY A 217 11.39 14.57 5.19
CA GLY A 217 11.47 13.35 5.99
C GLY A 217 12.47 12.36 5.40
N ILE A 218 12.60 11.20 6.03
CA ILE A 218 13.54 10.16 5.56
C ILE A 218 13.24 9.69 4.13
N MET A 219 11.99 9.81 3.65
CA MET A 219 11.65 9.51 2.26
C MET A 219 12.46 10.36 1.25
N MET A 220 12.65 11.65 1.53
CA MET A 220 13.37 12.56 0.64
C MET A 220 14.87 12.30 0.70
N VAL A 221 15.39 12.00 1.89
CA VAL A 221 16.78 11.57 2.09
C VAL A 221 17.08 10.30 1.30
N MET A 222 16.23 9.28 1.40
CA MET A 222 16.36 8.02 0.64
C MET A 222 16.27 8.27 -0.87
N ALA A 223 15.33 9.11 -1.31
CA ALA A 223 15.20 9.45 -2.73
C ALA A 223 16.45 10.12 -3.29
N ARG A 224 17.12 11.01 -2.53
CA ARG A 224 18.41 11.61 -2.93
C ARG A 224 19.55 10.61 -3.01
N GLN A 225 19.46 9.51 -2.27
CA GLN A 225 20.39 8.39 -2.37
C GLN A 225 20.05 7.44 -3.54
N ASN A 226 19.19 7.87 -4.47
CA ASN A 226 18.68 7.09 -5.60
C ASN A 226 17.92 5.82 -5.19
N VAL A 227 17.30 5.83 -4.01
CA VAL A 227 16.40 4.76 -3.56
C VAL A 227 14.96 5.14 -3.94
N PRO A 228 14.27 4.37 -4.81
CA PRO A 228 12.86 4.59 -5.10
C PRO A 228 12.00 4.50 -3.83
N VAL A 229 10.90 5.25 -3.78
CA VAL A 229 10.03 5.32 -2.60
C VAL A 229 8.65 4.76 -2.91
N LEU A 230 8.26 3.66 -2.28
CA LEU A 230 6.89 3.19 -2.23
C LEU A 230 6.16 3.89 -1.08
N HIS A 231 5.24 4.82 -1.39
CA HIS A 231 4.48 5.56 -0.38
C HIS A 231 3.01 5.13 -0.34
N ILE A 232 2.50 4.79 0.84
CA ILE A 232 1.11 4.38 1.04
C ILE A 232 0.53 5.07 2.28
N ARG A 233 -0.36 6.03 2.08
CA ARG A 233 -1.15 6.69 3.12
C ARG A 233 -2.65 6.47 2.94
N ARG A 234 -3.15 6.57 1.70
CA ARG A 234 -4.58 6.38 1.38
C ARG A 234 -4.80 5.00 0.79
N ILE A 235 -5.02 4.03 1.66
CA ILE A 235 -5.07 2.61 1.31
C ILE A 235 -6.18 2.29 0.32
N GLN A 236 -7.38 2.85 0.50
CA GLN A 236 -8.48 2.63 -0.46
C GLN A 236 -8.17 3.18 -1.85
N ARG A 237 -7.51 4.36 -1.92
CA ARG A 237 -7.08 4.93 -3.20
C ARG A 237 -6.02 4.07 -3.87
N TRP A 238 -5.10 3.51 -3.09
CA TRP A 238 -4.08 2.60 -3.58
C TRP A 238 -4.70 1.28 -4.06
N ALA A 239 -5.52 0.64 -3.25
CA ALA A 239 -6.21 -0.62 -3.56
C ALA A 239 -7.11 -0.53 -4.80
N LYS A 240 -7.79 0.60 -4.99
CA LYS A 240 -8.62 0.85 -6.18
C LYS A 240 -7.83 0.85 -7.49
N LYS A 241 -6.55 1.21 -7.49
CA LYS A 241 -5.70 1.14 -8.70
C LYS A 241 -5.48 -0.30 -9.19
N TYR A 242 -5.70 -1.28 -8.32
CA TYR A 242 -5.43 -2.70 -8.53
C TYR A 242 -6.69 -3.56 -8.48
N ASP A 243 -7.87 -2.95 -8.41
CA ASP A 243 -9.16 -3.64 -8.28
C ASP A 243 -9.24 -4.59 -7.05
N VAL A 244 -8.58 -4.20 -5.94
CA VAL A 244 -8.55 -4.93 -4.66
C VAL A 244 -9.34 -4.21 -3.55
N ALA A 245 -10.22 -3.28 -3.91
CA ALA A 245 -11.04 -2.59 -2.91
C ALA A 245 -11.96 -3.60 -2.19
N SER A 246 -12.00 -3.54 -0.86
CA SER A 246 -12.87 -4.41 -0.07
C SER A 246 -14.29 -3.87 -0.06
N THR A 247 -15.27 -4.75 -0.23
CA THR A 247 -16.62 -4.52 0.29
C THR A 247 -16.61 -4.83 1.79
N GLN A 248 -17.36 -4.09 2.60
CA GLN A 248 -17.35 -4.21 4.07
C GLN A 248 -18.12 -5.44 4.58
N GLU A 249 -18.76 -6.20 3.68
CA GLU A 249 -19.69 -7.28 4.02
C GLU A 249 -18.98 -8.56 4.45
N MET A 250 -17.79 -8.84 3.90
CA MET A 250 -16.99 -10.02 4.24
C MET A 250 -15.50 -9.77 4.01
N ILE A 251 -14.64 -10.46 4.77
CA ILE A 251 -13.20 -10.49 4.47
C ILE A 251 -13.00 -11.31 3.19
N PRO A 252 -12.36 -10.73 2.15
CA PRO A 252 -12.08 -11.47 0.92
C PRO A 252 -11.16 -12.68 1.16
N ILE A 253 -11.40 -13.75 0.40
CA ILE A 253 -10.55 -14.94 0.46
C ILE A 253 -9.16 -14.60 -0.11
N PRO A 254 -8.06 -14.93 0.60
CA PRO A 254 -6.71 -14.77 0.07
C PRO A 254 -6.52 -15.47 -1.27
N GLY A 255 -5.83 -14.83 -2.21
CA GLY A 255 -5.53 -15.43 -3.52
C GLY A 255 -6.65 -15.32 -4.56
N GLN A 256 -7.76 -14.65 -4.24
CA GLN A 256 -8.88 -14.45 -5.14
C GLN A 256 -9.04 -12.98 -5.58
N GLY A 257 -9.59 -12.78 -6.77
CA GLY A 257 -9.95 -11.47 -7.31
C GLY A 257 -9.08 -11.00 -8.48
N PRO A 258 -9.35 -9.80 -9.00
CA PRO A 258 -8.74 -9.28 -10.23
C PRO A 258 -7.21 -9.13 -10.16
N ALA A 259 -6.65 -8.93 -8.95
CA ALA A 259 -5.21 -8.84 -8.75
C ALA A 259 -4.47 -10.17 -9.00
N PHE A 260 -5.14 -11.31 -8.92
CA PHE A 260 -4.53 -12.64 -9.15
C PHE A 260 -4.85 -13.21 -10.53
N SER A 261 -5.96 -12.80 -11.13
CA SER A 261 -6.35 -13.29 -12.45
C SER A 261 -7.02 -12.20 -13.27
N LYS A 262 -6.49 -11.98 -14.47
CA LYS A 262 -7.10 -11.10 -15.47
C LYS A 262 -7.56 -11.96 -16.63
N ARG A 263 -8.85 -11.87 -16.99
CA ARG A 263 -9.35 -12.51 -18.20
C ARG A 263 -8.62 -11.94 -19.41
N LYS A 264 -7.73 -12.74 -20.01
CA LYS A 264 -7.07 -12.41 -21.27
C LYS A 264 -7.96 -12.93 -22.39
N HIS A 265 -8.64 -12.03 -23.09
CA HIS A 265 -9.38 -12.39 -24.29
C HIS A 265 -8.38 -12.89 -25.33
N ASN A 266 -8.68 -14.05 -25.92
CA ASN A 266 -7.85 -14.62 -26.97
C ASN A 266 -8.05 -13.78 -28.24
N VAL A 267 -7.08 -12.91 -28.53
CA VAL A 267 -7.14 -11.98 -29.67
C VAL A 267 -7.32 -12.73 -30.98
N THR A 268 -6.71 -13.91 -31.14
CA THR A 268 -6.87 -14.76 -32.32
C THR A 268 -8.33 -15.17 -32.52
N VAL A 269 -8.99 -15.64 -31.46
CA VAL A 269 -10.42 -16.01 -31.51
C VAL A 269 -11.28 -14.79 -31.80
N ALA A 270 -10.99 -13.64 -31.18
CA ALA A 270 -11.71 -12.40 -31.41
C ALA A 270 -11.57 -11.91 -32.86
N THR A 271 -10.37 -12.01 -33.45
CA THR A 271 -10.13 -11.66 -34.86
C THR A 271 -10.86 -12.60 -35.82
N ILE A 272 -10.87 -13.91 -35.55
CA ILE A 272 -11.62 -14.88 -36.36
C ILE A 272 -13.13 -14.56 -36.30
N ALA A 273 -13.68 -14.34 -35.11
CA ALA A 273 -15.08 -13.99 -34.94
C ALA A 273 -15.45 -12.69 -35.67
N LEU A 274 -14.59 -11.67 -35.59
CA LEU A 274 -14.77 -10.41 -36.32
C LEU A 274 -14.76 -10.63 -37.84
N ALA A 275 -13.83 -11.44 -38.36
CA ALA A 275 -13.75 -11.74 -39.79
C ALA A 275 -15.00 -12.48 -40.29
N VAL A 276 -15.50 -13.46 -39.53
CA VAL A 276 -16.75 -14.17 -39.85
C VAL A 276 -17.94 -13.22 -39.87
N LEU A 277 -18.02 -12.31 -38.89
CA LEU A 277 -19.11 -11.33 -38.79
C LEU A 277 -19.08 -10.34 -39.98
N LEU A 278 -17.90 -9.85 -40.36
CA LEU A 278 -17.75 -9.00 -41.55
C LEU A 278 -18.10 -9.74 -42.84
N ALA A 279 -17.68 -10.99 -42.98
CA ALA A 279 -18.03 -11.82 -44.14
C ALA A 279 -19.54 -12.02 -44.24
N ALA A 280 -20.22 -12.32 -43.12
CA ALA A 280 -21.68 -12.45 -43.09
C ALA A 280 -22.39 -11.16 -43.51
N ILE A 281 -21.93 -10.00 -43.03
CA ILE A 281 -22.48 -8.69 -43.44
C ILE A 281 -22.26 -8.46 -44.94
N ILE A 282 -21.07 -8.74 -45.45
CA ILE A 282 -20.75 -8.58 -46.88
C ILE A 282 -21.64 -9.48 -47.73
N ILE A 283 -21.84 -10.74 -47.32
CA ILE A 283 -22.72 -11.69 -48.00
C ILE A 283 -24.14 -11.15 -48.06
N VAL A 284 -24.69 -10.69 -46.93
CA VAL A 284 -26.05 -10.09 -46.89
C VAL A 284 -26.15 -8.87 -47.82
N ILE A 285 -25.15 -7.98 -47.82
CA ILE A 285 -25.13 -6.81 -48.71
C ILE A 285 -25.09 -7.22 -50.19
N ILE A 286 -24.33 -8.27 -50.54
CA ILE A 286 -24.25 -8.77 -51.91
C ILE A 286 -25.60 -9.35 -52.34
N PHE A 287 -26.23 -10.19 -51.51
CA PHE A 287 -27.55 -10.76 -51.80
C PHE A 287 -28.62 -9.66 -51.95
N ASP A 288 -28.68 -8.72 -51.02
CA ASP A 288 -29.64 -7.61 -51.08
C ASP A 288 -29.41 -6.68 -52.29
N ARG A 289 -28.16 -6.44 -52.68
CA ARG A 289 -27.86 -5.71 -53.94
C ARG A 289 -28.23 -6.50 -55.18
N HIS A 290 -28.07 -7.83 -55.17
CA HIS A 290 -28.46 -8.70 -56.26
C HIS A 290 -29.99 -8.69 -56.42
N ASP A 291 -30.74 -8.85 -55.32
CA ASP A 291 -32.20 -8.81 -55.34
C ASP A 291 -32.75 -7.45 -55.80
N ARG A 292 -32.15 -6.34 -55.35
CA ARG A 292 -32.53 -5.00 -55.83
C ARG A 292 -32.23 -4.77 -57.31
N ARG A 293 -31.12 -5.30 -57.83
CA ARG A 293 -30.83 -5.27 -59.27
C ARG A 293 -31.77 -6.17 -60.08
N PHE A 294 -32.20 -7.28 -59.51
CA PHE A 294 -33.16 -8.18 -60.14
C PHE A 294 -34.55 -7.52 -60.23
N MET A 295 -35.01 -6.85 -59.17
CA MET A 295 -36.29 -6.12 -59.15
C MET A 295 -36.28 -4.89 -60.08
N ALA A 296 -35.16 -4.17 -60.18
CA ALA A 296 -35.03 -3.03 -61.10
C ALA A 296 -35.05 -3.43 -62.59
N ASN A 297 -34.73 -4.69 -62.93
CA ASN A 297 -34.80 -5.21 -64.30
C ASN A 297 -36.15 -5.84 -64.64
N ILE A 298 -37.08 -5.96 -63.68
CA ILE A 298 -38.43 -6.52 -63.88
C ILE A 298 -39.48 -5.41 -64.01
N VAL A 299 -39.20 -4.20 -63.52
CA VAL A 299 -40.08 -3.03 -63.67
C VAL A 299 -39.59 -2.18 -64.84
N ASP A 300 -40.23 -2.34 -66.00
CA ASP A 300 -40.11 -1.42 -67.13
C ASP A 300 -40.81 -0.08 -66.75
N PRO A 301 -40.18 1.11 -66.87
CA PRO A 301 -40.80 2.37 -66.47
C PRO A 301 -41.93 2.87 -67.39
N ASP A 302 -42.26 2.13 -68.46
CA ASP A 302 -43.13 2.61 -69.56
C ASP A 302 -44.53 1.96 -69.59
N GLU A 303 -44.99 1.32 -68.52
CA GLU A 303 -46.42 0.95 -68.35
C GLU A 303 -47.05 1.73 -67.19
N GLU A 304 -47.19 3.05 -67.34
CA GLU A 304 -48.35 3.83 -66.87
C GLU A 304 -48.13 5.32 -67.22
N LEU A 305 -48.47 5.70 -68.46
CA LEU A 305 -49.30 6.86 -68.85
C LEU A 305 -49.33 7.05 -70.38
#